data_AF-B5RN51-F1
#
_entry.id   AF-B5RN51-F1
#
_cell.length_a   1.000
_cell.length_b   1.000
_cell.length_c   1.000
_cell.angle_alpha   90.00
_cell.angle_beta   90.00
_cell.angle_gamma   90.00
#
_symmetry.space_group_name_H-M   'P 1'
#
loop_
_entity.id
_entity.type
_entity.pdbx_description
1 polymer ?
#
loop_
_entity_poly.entity_id
_entity_poly.type
_entity_poly.pdbx_seq_one_letter_code
_entity_poly.pdbx_strand_id
1 'polypeptide(L)'
;MNFVYSRVVLIFCIICFASCGLLKTKNKSRLLQDLKNIDLKSDWKDNLKLNNDELGILTFFIDALKDELPKTRASAAHFNIYLKGDLSKVEEYVKRFFLKLHDKGKVKELLGYIKYGRDNSPNVEGRDEDLGMDAKEHYRIEVRLASVFDNYFMFLNPPSSGPSAVRSAKSPFVGGDPEDKVFDDIKGVCYEYRNSH
;
A
#
# COMPACT_ATOMS: atom_id res chain seq x y z
N MET A 1 -19.53 -7.41 -57.22
CA MET A 1 -19.46 -6.29 -56.24
C MET A 1 -18.91 -6.77 -54.88
N ASN A 2 -17.74 -7.43 -54.85
CA ASN A 2 -17.23 -8.08 -53.62
C ASN A 2 -15.89 -7.53 -53.10
N PHE A 3 -15.35 -6.47 -53.72
CA PHE A 3 -14.02 -5.95 -53.37
C PHE A 3 -14.05 -4.71 -52.46
N VAL A 4 -15.19 -4.01 -52.38
CA VAL A 4 -15.36 -2.79 -51.57
C VAL A 4 -15.77 -3.11 -50.13
N TYR A 5 -16.52 -4.20 -49.91
CA TYR A 5 -16.97 -4.62 -48.58
C TYR A 5 -15.82 -5.11 -47.68
N SER A 6 -14.75 -5.65 -48.26
CA SER A 6 -13.63 -6.20 -47.49
C SER A 6 -12.70 -5.12 -46.91
N ARG A 7 -12.63 -3.93 -47.51
CA ARG A 7 -11.78 -2.83 -47.00
C ARG A 7 -12.47 -2.00 -45.93
N VAL A 8 -13.79 -1.81 -46.04
CA VAL A 8 -14.58 -1.04 -45.06
C VAL A 8 -14.66 -1.79 -43.72
N VAL A 9 -14.81 -3.12 -43.74
CA VAL A 9 -14.82 -3.96 -42.52
C VAL A 9 -13.46 -3.95 -41.82
N LEU A 10 -12.36 -3.98 -42.58
CA LEU A 10 -11.00 -3.95 -42.01
C LEU A 10 -10.67 -2.60 -41.34
N ILE A 11 -11.12 -1.48 -41.92
CA ILE A 11 -10.97 -0.14 -41.33
C ILE A 11 -11.83 -0.01 -40.06
N PHE A 12 -13.05 -0.55 -40.06
CA PHE A 12 -13.91 -0.55 -38.87
C PHE A 12 -13.32 -1.41 -37.74
N CYS A 13 -12.71 -2.56 -38.05
CA CYS A 13 -12.02 -3.39 -37.06
C CYS A 13 -10.80 -2.67 -36.44
N ILE A 14 -10.02 -1.93 -37.22
CA ILE A 14 -8.87 -1.18 -36.69
C ILE A 14 -9.32 -0.03 -35.79
N ILE A 15 -10.41 0.68 -36.14
CA ILE A 15 -10.98 1.76 -35.30
C ILE A 15 -11.62 1.18 -34.02
N CYS A 16 -12.27 0.02 -34.09
CA CYS A 16 -12.76 -0.69 -32.91
C CYS A 16 -11.63 -1.17 -31.99
N PHE A 17 -10.49 -1.65 -32.53
CA PHE A 17 -9.34 -2.03 -31.71
C PHE A 17 -8.60 -0.83 -31.12
N ALA A 18 -8.52 0.31 -31.83
CA ALA A 18 -7.99 1.56 -31.28
C ALA A 18 -8.91 2.12 -30.16
N SER A 19 -10.21 1.85 -30.23
CA SER A 19 -11.19 2.24 -29.19
C SER A 19 -11.25 1.24 -28.02
N CYS A 20 -10.83 -0.01 -28.22
CA CYS A 20 -10.90 -1.07 -27.21
C CYS A 20 -9.57 -1.31 -26.47
N GLY A 21 -8.49 -0.61 -26.86
CA GLY A 21 -7.21 -0.60 -26.14
C GLY A 21 -7.13 0.36 -24.94
N LEU A 22 -8.16 1.19 -24.70
CA LEU A 22 -8.13 2.27 -23.71
C LEU A 22 -9.06 2.02 -22.51
N LEU A 23 -9.08 0.80 -21.98
CA LEU A 23 -9.88 0.47 -20.79
C LEU A 23 -9.08 0.01 -19.57
N LYS A 24 -7.74 0.06 -19.61
CA LYS A 24 -6.89 -0.31 -18.46
C LYS A 24 -5.91 0.77 -17.98
N THR A 25 -6.16 2.02 -18.34
CA THR A 25 -5.41 3.18 -17.82
C THR A 25 -6.28 4.15 -17.06
N LYS A 26 -7.61 4.15 -17.22
CA LYS A 26 -8.50 5.12 -16.56
C LYS A 26 -8.40 5.11 -15.04
N ASN A 27 -8.31 3.95 -14.38
CA ASN A 27 -8.18 3.94 -12.91
C ASN A 27 -6.79 4.37 -12.42
N LYS A 28 -5.72 4.02 -13.14
CA LYS A 28 -4.35 4.45 -12.79
C LYS A 28 -4.14 5.94 -13.11
N SER A 29 -4.65 6.41 -14.24
CA SER A 29 -4.59 7.81 -14.64
C SER A 29 -5.50 8.67 -13.77
N ARG A 30 -6.69 8.18 -13.38
CA ARG A 30 -7.58 8.87 -12.44
C ARG A 30 -6.98 8.90 -11.04
N LEU A 31 -6.33 7.83 -10.59
CA LEU A 31 -5.55 7.86 -9.34
C LEU A 31 -4.41 8.87 -9.39
N LEU A 32 -3.65 8.88 -10.48
CA LEU A 32 -2.55 9.83 -10.68
C LEU A 32 -3.06 11.28 -10.89
N GLN A 33 -4.25 11.46 -11.47
CA GLN A 33 -4.91 12.76 -11.62
C GLN A 33 -5.50 13.26 -10.30
N ASP A 34 -6.11 12.39 -9.52
CA ASP A 34 -6.62 12.69 -8.17
C ASP A 34 -5.45 13.06 -7.24
N LEU A 35 -4.28 12.41 -7.40
CA LEU A 35 -3.03 12.79 -6.70
C LEU A 35 -2.46 14.13 -7.16
N LYS A 36 -2.56 14.46 -8.46
CA LYS A 36 -2.11 15.76 -9.01
C LYS A 36 -3.00 16.94 -8.63
N ASN A 37 -4.25 16.70 -8.26
CA ASN A 37 -5.22 17.74 -7.87
C ASN A 37 -5.19 18.09 -6.38
N ILE A 38 -4.31 17.48 -5.58
CA ILE A 38 -4.14 17.85 -4.18
C ILE A 38 -3.33 19.15 -4.14
N ASP A 39 -3.97 20.21 -3.62
CA ASP A 39 -3.41 21.55 -3.47
C ASP A 39 -1.98 21.51 -2.89
N LEU A 40 -1.01 21.94 -3.70
CA LEU A 40 0.43 21.85 -3.43
C LEU A 40 0.94 22.91 -2.42
N LYS A 41 0.05 23.72 -1.83
CA LYS A 41 0.41 24.78 -0.88
C LYS A 41 0.10 24.49 0.60
N SER A 42 -0.77 23.55 0.91
CA SER A 42 -0.99 23.08 2.30
C SER A 42 -0.27 21.75 2.52
N ASP A 43 0.30 21.56 3.71
CA ASP A 43 0.73 20.21 4.10
C ASP A 43 -0.54 19.35 4.12
N TRP A 44 -0.53 18.21 3.43
CA TRP A 44 -1.69 17.34 3.35
C TRP A 44 -2.16 16.85 4.73
N LYS A 45 -1.26 16.90 5.72
CA LYS A 45 -1.54 16.65 7.13
C LYS A 45 -2.52 17.67 7.72
N ASP A 46 -2.51 18.93 7.25
CA ASP A 46 -3.46 19.97 7.69
C ASP A 46 -4.90 19.61 7.32
N ASN A 47 -5.09 18.96 6.16
CA ASN A 47 -6.40 18.53 5.70
C ASN A 47 -7.01 17.42 6.56
N LEU A 48 -6.20 16.71 7.35
CA LEU A 48 -6.66 15.64 8.24
C LEU A 48 -7.23 16.16 9.57
N LYS A 49 -7.08 17.46 9.88
CA LYS A 49 -7.55 18.09 11.13
C LYS A 49 -7.09 17.32 12.39
N LEU A 50 -5.82 16.92 12.40
CA LEU A 50 -5.20 16.21 13.51
C LEU A 50 -4.81 17.17 14.64
N ASN A 51 -4.89 16.68 15.88
CA ASN A 51 -4.24 17.36 17.00
C ASN A 51 -2.72 17.03 17.05
N ASN A 52 -1.98 17.69 17.94
CA ASN A 52 -0.52 17.53 18.03
C ASN A 52 -0.10 16.09 18.35
N ASP A 53 -0.84 15.39 19.22
CA ASP A 53 -0.57 13.99 19.55
C ASP A 53 -0.75 13.10 18.31
N GLU A 54 -1.89 13.22 17.62
CA GLU A 54 -2.23 12.50 16.40
C GLU A 54 -1.19 12.75 15.29
N LEU A 55 -0.73 14.00 15.13
CA LEU A 55 0.33 14.35 14.20
C LEU A 55 1.68 13.72 14.58
N GLY A 56 1.99 13.66 15.88
CA GLY A 56 3.16 12.95 16.39
C GLY A 56 3.12 11.46 16.07
N ILE A 57 1.95 10.82 16.17
CA ILE A 57 1.79 9.41 15.78
C ILE A 57 1.95 9.21 14.27
N LEU A 58 1.38 10.10 13.46
CA LEU A 58 1.56 10.04 12.00
C LEU A 58 3.02 10.21 11.60
N THR A 59 3.74 11.11 12.25
CA THR A 59 5.17 11.34 12.02
C THR A 59 5.96 10.08 12.38
N PHE A 60 5.72 9.51 13.56
CA PHE A 60 6.30 8.24 13.98
C PHE A 60 6.06 7.13 12.95
N PHE A 61 4.84 7.01 12.42
CA PHE A 61 4.52 6.02 11.40
C PHE A 61 5.36 6.22 10.13
N ILE A 62 5.45 7.44 9.61
CA ILE A 62 6.24 7.76 8.42
C ILE A 62 7.73 7.44 8.63
N ASP A 63 8.28 7.83 9.79
CA ASP A 63 9.68 7.61 10.11
C ASP A 63 10.01 6.12 10.26
N ALA A 64 9.12 5.35 10.90
CA ALA A 64 9.23 3.90 10.98
C ALA A 64 9.30 3.25 9.60
N LEU A 65 8.45 3.68 8.66
CA LEU A 65 8.51 3.17 7.28
C LEU A 65 9.81 3.54 6.58
N LYS A 66 10.26 4.80 6.71
CA LYS A 66 11.49 5.28 6.06
C LYS A 66 12.74 4.60 6.62
N ASP A 67 12.77 4.27 7.91
CA ASP A 67 13.88 3.57 8.56
C ASP A 67 13.90 2.08 8.22
N GLU A 68 12.74 1.40 8.31
CA GLU A 68 12.69 -0.06 8.26
C GLU A 68 12.55 -0.63 6.83
N LEU A 69 11.86 0.04 5.89
CA LEU A 69 11.68 -0.46 4.51
C LEU A 69 13.00 -0.69 3.73
N PRO A 70 14.05 0.15 3.87
CA PRO A 70 15.32 -0.08 3.17
C PRO A 70 16.12 -1.26 3.73
N LYS A 71 15.83 -1.72 4.95
CA LYS A 71 16.60 -2.80 5.57
C LYS A 71 16.30 -4.10 4.85
N THR A 72 17.35 -4.85 4.49
CA THR A 72 17.30 -6.09 3.68
C THR A 72 16.66 -7.29 4.38
N ARG A 73 15.90 -7.05 5.45
CA ARG A 73 15.31 -8.08 6.32
C ARG A 73 13.99 -8.58 5.73
N ALA A 74 14.05 -9.35 4.65
CA ALA A 74 13.03 -10.24 4.06
C ALA A 74 11.55 -9.76 3.87
N SER A 75 11.09 -8.65 4.45
CA SER A 75 9.69 -8.24 4.52
C SER A 75 9.34 -7.01 3.65
N ALA A 76 10.34 -6.32 3.09
CA ALA A 76 10.16 -5.12 2.25
C ALA A 76 10.48 -5.38 0.76
N ALA A 77 10.06 -6.54 0.25
CA ALA A 77 10.32 -6.91 -1.13
C ALA A 77 9.59 -5.97 -2.11
N HIS A 78 8.38 -5.53 -1.77
CA HIS A 78 7.54 -4.74 -2.67
C HIS A 78 8.03 -3.30 -2.78
N PHE A 79 8.57 -2.70 -1.71
CA PHE A 79 9.22 -1.39 -1.74
C PHE A 79 10.33 -1.36 -2.79
N ASN A 80 11.21 -2.36 -2.77
CA ASN A 80 12.30 -2.45 -3.73
C ASN A 80 11.79 -2.76 -5.16
N ILE A 81 10.81 -3.65 -5.31
CA ILE A 81 10.26 -4.02 -6.62
C ILE A 81 9.51 -2.84 -7.28
N TYR A 82 8.65 -2.15 -6.53
CA TYR A 82 7.72 -1.16 -7.09
C TYR A 82 8.22 0.27 -6.96
N LEU A 83 8.90 0.60 -5.86
CA LEU A 83 9.45 1.94 -5.63
C LEU A 83 10.94 2.04 -5.93
N LYS A 84 11.62 0.94 -6.27
CA LYS A 84 13.05 0.91 -6.61
C LYS A 84 13.95 1.47 -5.50
N GLY A 85 13.54 1.28 -4.24
CA GLY A 85 14.29 1.80 -3.09
C GLY A 85 14.13 3.32 -2.86
N ASP A 86 13.22 3.99 -3.58
CA ASP A 86 13.07 5.44 -3.52
C ASP A 86 12.26 5.88 -2.29
N LEU A 87 12.97 6.25 -1.23
CA LEU A 87 12.40 6.75 0.03
C LEU A 87 11.55 8.01 -0.14
N SER A 88 11.80 8.84 -1.17
CA SER A 88 11.02 10.06 -1.40
C SER A 88 9.55 9.74 -1.76
N LYS A 89 9.28 8.54 -2.29
CA LYS A 89 7.93 8.08 -2.64
C LYS A 89 7.14 7.53 -1.46
N VAL A 90 7.78 7.16 -0.35
CA VAL A 90 7.08 6.57 0.81
C VAL A 90 5.99 7.52 1.32
N GLU A 91 6.34 8.80 1.47
CA GLU A 91 5.41 9.81 1.99
C GLU A 91 4.23 10.09 1.05
N GLU A 92 4.43 9.94 -0.27
CA GLU A 92 3.33 10.04 -1.25
C GLU A 92 2.31 8.91 -1.07
N TYR A 93 2.78 7.68 -0.82
CA TYR A 93 1.90 6.53 -0.56
C TYR A 93 1.20 6.64 0.78
N VAL A 94 1.88 7.10 1.83
CA VAL A 94 1.26 7.38 3.13
C VAL A 94 0.22 8.47 2.99
N LYS A 95 0.53 9.59 2.31
CA LYS A 95 -0.43 10.66 2.00
C LYS A 95 -1.69 10.10 1.35
N ARG A 96 -1.51 9.30 0.29
CA ARG A 96 -2.63 8.68 -0.41
C ARG A 96 -3.48 7.81 0.52
N PHE A 97 -2.84 6.93 1.29
CA PHE A 97 -3.50 6.03 2.23
C PHE A 97 -4.35 6.79 3.25
N PHE A 98 -3.77 7.80 3.90
CA PHE A 98 -4.45 8.59 4.92
C PHE A 98 -5.58 9.45 4.36
N LEU A 99 -5.44 10.01 3.15
CA LEU A 99 -6.55 10.74 2.52
C LEU A 99 -7.72 9.81 2.18
N LYS A 100 -7.46 8.59 1.72
CA LYS A 100 -8.50 7.59 1.48
C LYS A 100 -9.18 7.12 2.77
N LEU A 101 -8.43 6.97 3.86
CA LEU A 101 -9.02 6.69 5.17
C LEU A 101 -9.79 7.89 5.73
N HIS A 102 -9.37 9.12 5.41
CA HIS A 102 -10.06 10.34 5.82
C HIS A 102 -11.46 10.39 5.20
N ASP A 103 -11.58 10.09 3.91
CA ASP A 103 -12.87 9.99 3.23
C ASP A 103 -13.81 8.95 3.87
N LYS A 104 -13.24 7.96 4.57
CA LYS A 104 -13.97 6.91 5.31
C LYS A 104 -14.17 7.21 6.80
N GLY A 105 -13.63 8.32 7.32
CA GLY A 105 -13.67 8.65 8.75
C GLY A 105 -12.82 7.76 9.66
N LYS A 106 -11.83 7.03 9.12
CA LYS A 106 -11.02 6.02 9.84
C LYS A 106 -9.65 6.51 10.33
N VAL A 107 -9.23 7.73 10.00
CA VAL A 107 -7.87 8.24 10.30
C VAL A 107 -7.56 8.21 11.79
N LYS A 108 -8.45 8.74 12.63
CA LYS A 108 -8.22 8.81 14.08
C LYS A 108 -8.19 7.43 14.72
N GLU A 109 -9.02 6.51 14.22
CA GLU A 109 -9.03 5.12 14.68
C GLU A 109 -7.69 4.43 14.38
N LEU A 110 -7.18 4.58 13.15
CA LEU A 110 -5.86 4.04 12.76
C LEU A 110 -4.73 4.60 13.65
N LEU A 111 -4.71 5.91 13.87
CA LEU A 111 -3.70 6.55 14.72
C LEU A 111 -3.81 6.06 16.17
N GLY A 112 -5.02 5.78 16.66
CA GLY A 112 -5.25 5.15 17.96
C GLY A 112 -4.59 3.76 18.06
N TYR A 113 -4.73 2.94 17.02
CA TYR A 113 -4.08 1.62 16.98
C TYR A 113 -2.56 1.71 16.94
N ILE A 114 -2.00 2.59 16.10
CA ILE A 114 -0.55 2.79 16.01
C ILE A 114 0.01 3.30 17.34
N LYS A 115 -0.67 4.27 17.98
CA LYS A 115 -0.29 4.78 19.31
C LYS A 115 -0.26 3.64 20.32
N TYR A 116 -1.30 2.82 20.35
CA TYR A 116 -1.38 1.69 21.26
C TYR A 116 -0.23 0.70 21.06
N GLY A 117 0.05 0.28 19.82
CA GLY A 117 1.13 -0.67 19.53
C GLY A 117 2.51 -0.11 19.91
N ARG A 118 2.75 1.18 19.68
CA ARG A 118 3.98 1.87 20.11
C ARG A 118 4.12 1.89 21.63
N ASP A 119 3.07 2.32 22.32
CA ASP A 119 3.10 2.51 23.77
C ASP A 119 3.05 1.15 24.53
N ASN A 120 2.73 0.04 23.85
CA ASN A 120 2.58 -1.30 24.42
C ASN A 120 3.41 -2.35 23.65
N SER A 121 4.71 -2.09 23.45
CA SER A 121 5.60 -3.06 22.80
C SER A 121 5.61 -4.41 23.54
N PRO A 122 5.54 -5.55 22.83
CA PRO A 122 5.50 -6.86 23.45
C PRO A 122 6.80 -7.15 24.21
N ASN A 123 6.68 -7.75 25.39
CA ASN A 123 7.83 -8.20 26.17
C ASN A 123 8.20 -9.63 25.77
N VAL A 124 8.89 -9.75 24.64
CA VAL A 124 9.32 -11.01 24.05
C VAL A 124 10.83 -11.15 24.15
N GLU A 125 11.28 -12.30 24.63
CA GLU A 125 12.68 -12.66 24.79
C GLU A 125 13.02 -13.87 23.92
N GLY A 126 14.29 -14.02 23.57
CA GLY A 126 14.79 -15.14 22.76
C GLY A 126 15.13 -14.75 21.32
N ARG A 127 15.59 -15.73 20.55
CA ARG A 127 15.88 -15.58 19.14
C ARG A 127 14.79 -16.30 18.35
N ASP A 128 14.25 -15.64 17.35
CA ASP A 128 13.47 -16.30 16.33
C ASP A 128 14.43 -17.12 15.46
N GLU A 129 14.41 -18.45 15.64
CA GLU A 129 15.32 -19.37 14.97
C GLU A 129 15.07 -19.43 13.46
N ASP A 130 13.83 -19.21 13.01
CA ASP A 130 13.44 -19.23 11.60
C ASP A 130 13.90 -17.98 10.86
N LEU A 131 13.89 -16.82 11.54
CA LEU A 131 14.31 -15.54 10.98
C LEU A 131 15.77 -15.19 11.29
N GLY A 132 16.45 -15.96 12.16
CA GLY A 132 17.80 -15.67 12.64
C GLY A 132 17.91 -14.32 13.35
N MET A 133 16.78 -13.79 13.84
CA MET A 133 16.66 -12.44 14.38
C MET A 133 16.35 -12.50 15.86
N ASP A 134 16.83 -11.53 16.62
CA ASP A 134 16.38 -11.35 18.00
C ASP A 134 14.86 -11.07 18.01
N ALA A 135 14.11 -11.81 18.82
CA ALA A 135 12.65 -11.70 18.85
C ALA A 135 12.23 -10.27 19.21
N LYS A 136 12.95 -9.61 20.14
CA LYS A 136 12.66 -8.23 20.50
C LYS A 136 12.77 -7.30 19.29
N GLU A 137 13.78 -7.51 18.44
CA GLU A 137 13.96 -6.73 17.21
C GLU A 137 12.87 -7.05 16.18
N HIS A 138 12.52 -8.32 15.98
CA HIS A 138 11.47 -8.73 15.05
C HIS A 138 10.10 -8.15 15.44
N TYR A 139 9.81 -8.10 16.74
CA TYR A 139 8.53 -7.64 17.26
C TYR A 139 8.45 -6.15 17.54
N ARG A 140 9.50 -5.37 17.22
CA ARG A 140 9.42 -3.91 17.23
C ARG A 140 8.30 -3.45 16.33
N ILE A 141 7.48 -2.52 16.84
CA ILE A 141 6.28 -2.09 16.13
C ILE A 141 6.65 -1.46 14.77
N GLU A 142 7.79 -0.78 14.68
CA GLU A 142 8.28 -0.15 13.45
C GLU A 142 8.52 -1.18 12.35
N VAL A 143 9.18 -2.29 12.69
CA VAL A 143 9.46 -3.41 11.77
C VAL A 143 8.15 -3.99 11.24
N ARG A 144 7.18 -4.20 12.14
CA ARG A 144 5.89 -4.81 11.80
C ARG A 144 5.01 -3.88 10.97
N LEU A 145 4.98 -2.59 11.30
CA LEU A 145 4.29 -1.56 10.51
C LEU A 145 4.87 -1.47 9.10
N ALA A 146 6.19 -1.47 8.96
CA ALA A 146 6.86 -1.49 7.66
C ALA A 146 6.54 -2.74 6.86
N SER A 147 6.59 -3.92 7.50
CA SER A 147 6.24 -5.19 6.85
C SER A 147 4.80 -5.21 6.34
N VAL A 148 3.84 -4.71 7.11
CA VAL A 148 2.44 -4.65 6.68
C VAL A 148 2.26 -3.64 5.56
N PHE A 149 2.83 -2.44 5.71
CA PHE A 149 2.66 -1.37 4.73
C PHE A 149 3.36 -1.68 3.40
N ASP A 150 4.39 -2.52 3.39
CA ASP A 150 5.02 -3.01 2.15
C ASP A 150 3.99 -3.67 1.20
N ASN A 151 3.01 -4.39 1.74
CA ASN A 151 1.93 -5.00 0.94
C ASN A 151 1.07 -3.96 0.22
N TYR A 152 0.96 -2.73 0.75
CA TYR A 152 0.23 -1.65 0.10
C TYR A 152 0.84 -1.29 -1.25
N PHE A 153 2.17 -1.32 -1.38
CA PHE A 153 2.84 -1.07 -2.66
C PHE A 153 2.44 -2.10 -3.72
N MET A 154 2.33 -3.37 -3.32
CA MET A 154 1.84 -4.45 -4.18
C MET A 154 0.37 -4.27 -4.56
N PHE A 155 -0.51 -3.95 -3.61
CA PHE A 155 -1.95 -3.78 -3.90
C PHE A 155 -2.21 -2.65 -4.89
N LEU A 156 -1.40 -1.60 -4.85
CA LEU A 156 -1.51 -0.46 -5.76
C LEU A 156 -0.80 -0.68 -7.10
N ASN A 157 0.10 -1.65 -7.17
CA ASN A 157 0.86 -2.01 -8.37
C ASN A 157 0.82 -3.52 -8.63
N PRO A 158 -0.36 -4.14 -8.77
CA PRO A 158 -0.44 -5.60 -8.91
C PRO A 158 0.32 -6.04 -10.16
N PRO A 159 1.05 -7.17 -10.10
CA PRO A 159 1.79 -7.67 -11.26
C PRO A 159 0.84 -7.86 -12.45
N SER A 160 1.27 -7.41 -13.63
CA SER A 160 0.48 -7.56 -14.86
C SER A 160 0.27 -9.04 -15.13
N SER A 161 -0.99 -9.48 -15.11
CA SER A 161 -1.39 -10.85 -15.46
C SER A 161 -1.12 -11.09 -16.96
N GLY A 162 0.10 -11.48 -17.30
CA GLY A 162 0.46 -11.95 -18.64
C GLY A 162 -0.19 -13.31 -18.95
N PRO A 163 -0.36 -13.66 -20.24
CA PRO A 163 -1.06 -14.88 -20.67
C PRO A 163 -0.36 -16.20 -20.30
N SER A 164 0.82 -16.15 -19.68
CA SER A 164 1.63 -17.29 -19.27
C SER A 164 1.77 -17.43 -17.75
N ALA A 165 0.84 -16.87 -16.97
CA ALA A 165 0.70 -17.18 -15.54
C ALA A 165 0.25 -18.65 -15.37
N VAL A 166 1.22 -19.56 -15.46
CA VAL A 166 1.12 -20.95 -15.03
C VAL A 166 0.53 -20.96 -13.62
N ARG A 167 -0.42 -21.87 -13.42
CA ARG A 167 -1.40 -22.01 -12.33
C ARG A 167 -0.88 -22.00 -10.87
N SER A 168 0.33 -21.55 -10.56
CA SER A 168 0.92 -21.69 -9.22
C SER A 168 1.15 -20.40 -8.43
N ALA A 169 0.80 -19.23 -8.99
CA ALA A 169 0.79 -17.98 -8.22
C ALA A 169 -0.57 -17.29 -8.41
N LYS A 170 -1.63 -17.90 -7.87
CA LYS A 170 -2.78 -17.11 -7.46
C LYS A 170 -2.29 -16.20 -6.33
N SER A 171 -1.74 -15.04 -6.69
CA SER A 171 -1.75 -13.90 -5.78
C SER A 171 -3.18 -13.82 -5.24
N PRO A 172 -3.39 -13.80 -3.91
CA PRO A 172 -4.72 -13.72 -3.33
C PRO A 172 -5.18 -12.27 -3.49
N PHE A 173 -5.35 -11.83 -4.74
CA PHE A 173 -6.08 -10.62 -5.05
C PHE A 173 -7.57 -10.97 -4.91
N VAL A 174 -7.99 -11.15 -3.66
CA VAL A 174 -9.38 -11.11 -3.26
C VAL A 174 -9.80 -9.66 -3.48
N GLY A 175 -10.70 -9.43 -4.45
CA GLY A 175 -11.19 -8.09 -4.76
C GLY A 175 -11.70 -7.41 -3.50
N GLY A 176 -10.98 -6.39 -3.05
CA GLY A 176 -11.23 -5.66 -1.81
C GLY A 176 -10.53 -4.31 -1.88
N ASP A 177 -10.95 -3.40 -1.02
CA ASP A 177 -10.37 -2.07 -0.92
C ASP A 177 -8.97 -2.17 -0.25
N PRO A 178 -7.88 -1.82 -0.96
CA PRO A 178 -6.52 -1.93 -0.45
C PRO A 178 -6.31 -1.19 0.87
N GLU A 179 -6.95 -0.04 1.03
CA GLU A 179 -6.83 0.80 2.21
C GLU A 179 -7.52 0.16 3.42
N ASP A 180 -8.68 -0.49 3.26
CA ASP A 180 -9.30 -1.26 4.35
C ASP A 180 -8.47 -2.47 4.76
N LYS A 181 -7.89 -3.18 3.79
CA LYS A 181 -7.04 -4.35 4.08
C LYS A 181 -5.80 -3.96 4.89
N VAL A 182 -5.08 -2.94 4.44
CA VAL A 182 -3.87 -2.46 5.14
C VAL A 182 -4.22 -1.87 6.51
N PHE A 183 -5.38 -1.23 6.65
CA PHE A 183 -5.89 -0.79 7.94
C PHE A 183 -6.09 -1.94 8.92
N ASP A 184 -6.75 -3.03 8.48
CA ASP A 184 -6.99 -4.20 9.33
C ASP A 184 -5.70 -4.95 9.67
N ASP A 185 -4.76 -5.04 8.72
CA ASP A 185 -3.44 -5.64 8.96
C ASP A 185 -2.63 -4.79 9.98
N ILE A 186 -2.66 -3.44 9.88
CA ILE A 186 -2.03 -2.55 10.87
C ILE A 186 -2.66 -2.74 12.24
N LYS A 187 -4.00 -2.79 12.31
CA LYS A 187 -4.72 -3.09 13.56
C LYS A 187 -4.26 -4.42 14.15
N GLY A 188 -4.17 -5.46 13.33
CA GLY A 188 -3.71 -6.79 13.73
C GLY A 188 -2.34 -6.74 14.40
N VAL A 189 -1.35 -6.12 13.75
CA VAL A 189 0.02 -6.06 14.32
C VAL A 189 0.12 -5.19 15.56
N CYS A 190 -0.73 -4.17 15.71
CA CYS A 190 -0.79 -3.34 16.91
C CYS A 190 -1.41 -4.07 18.13
N TYR A 191 -2.16 -5.17 17.95
CA TYR A 191 -2.82 -5.93 19.03
C TYR A 191 -2.37 -7.38 19.18
N GLU A 192 -1.66 -7.95 18.22
CA GLU A 192 -1.07 -9.30 18.32
C GLU A 192 -0.22 -9.39 19.61
N TYR A 193 -0.36 -10.51 20.34
CA TYR A 193 0.16 -10.82 21.69
C TYR A 193 -0.76 -10.56 22.92
N ARG A 194 -2.06 -10.32 22.74
CA ARG A 194 -3.02 -10.37 23.87
C ARG A 194 -4.08 -11.48 23.82
N ASN A 195 -4.09 -12.29 22.76
CA ASN A 195 -5.00 -13.45 22.63
C ASN A 195 -4.34 -14.80 22.96
N SER A 196 -3.07 -14.80 23.37
CA SER A 196 -2.37 -16.00 23.86
C SER A 196 -2.42 -16.01 25.39
N HIS A 197 -3.56 -16.44 25.92
CA HIS A 197 -3.71 -16.91 27.30
C HIS A 197 -3.82 -18.44 27.29
#